data_AF-A0A967C243-F1
#
_entry.id   AF-A0A967C243-F1
#
_cell.length_a   1.000
_cell.length_b   1.000
_cell.length_c   1.000
_cell.angle_alpha   90.00
_cell.angle_beta   90.00
_cell.angle_gamma   90.00
#
_symmetry.space_group_name_H-M   'P 1'
#
loop_
_entity.id
_entity.type
_entity.pdbx_description
1 polymer ?
#
loop_
_entity_poly.entity_id
_entity_poly.type
_entity_poly.pdbx_seq_one_letter_code
_entity_poly.pdbx_strand_id
1 'polypeptide(L)'
;MTAGALEQYDATVRDITDRRGEVYGHPMDDFDRAARLKAVVAECDDPHVRHALEMICVKMARLIESPHHVDSFIDISGYARCAVMCIDRKRAGD
;
A
#
# COMPACT_ATOMS: atom_id res chain seq x y z
N MET A 1 10.16 21.98 -29.03
CA MET A 1 9.31 20.77 -29.04
C MET A 1 9.11 20.37 -27.60
N THR A 2 7.87 20.24 -27.13
CA THR A 2 7.60 19.70 -25.79
C THR A 2 8.03 18.24 -25.75
N ALA A 3 8.74 17.83 -24.70
CA ALA A 3 9.14 16.44 -24.50
C ALA A 3 7.91 15.51 -24.60
N GLY A 4 8.08 14.34 -25.21
CA GLY A 4 7.02 13.35 -25.31
C GLY A 4 6.62 12.81 -23.93
N ALA A 5 5.40 12.31 -23.78
CA ALA A 5 4.90 11.82 -22.49
C ALA A 5 5.79 10.73 -21.85
N LEU A 6 6.43 9.88 -22.67
CA LEU A 6 7.36 8.85 -22.21
C LEU A 6 8.66 9.45 -21.63
N GLU A 7 9.22 10.43 -22.32
CA GLU A 7 10.44 11.12 -21.88
C GLU A 7 10.20 11.91 -20.59
N GLN A 8 9.01 12.50 -20.45
CA GLN A 8 8.57 13.10 -19.20
C GLN A 8 8.41 12.06 -18.08
N TYR A 9 7.82 10.89 -18.37
CA TYR A 9 7.67 9.81 -17.40
C TYR A 9 9.04 9.33 -16.89
N ASP A 10 9.99 9.03 -17.77
CA ASP A 10 11.31 8.52 -17.42
C ASP A 10 12.12 9.53 -16.60
N ALA A 11 12.05 10.82 -16.97
CA ALA A 11 12.70 11.89 -16.21
C ALA A 11 12.10 12.03 -14.80
N THR A 12 10.80 11.82 -14.65
CA THR A 12 10.08 11.99 -13.38
C THR A 12 10.19 10.76 -12.49
N VAL A 13 10.23 9.56 -13.07
CA VAL A 13 10.11 8.30 -12.30
C VAL A 13 11.27 8.15 -11.33
N ARG A 14 12.50 8.51 -11.74
CA ARG A 14 13.68 8.40 -10.90
C ARG A 14 13.59 9.28 -9.66
N ASP A 15 13.28 10.57 -9.84
CA ASP A 15 13.13 11.52 -8.72
C ASP A 15 12.05 11.06 -7.74
N ILE A 16 10.91 10.60 -8.26
CA ILE A 16 9.82 10.09 -7.42
C ILE A 16 10.24 8.83 -6.66
N THR A 17 10.89 7.88 -7.32
CA THR A 17 11.29 6.61 -6.68
C THR A 17 12.36 6.82 -5.63
N ASP A 18 13.29 7.75 -5.85
CA ASP A 18 14.35 8.08 -4.89
C ASP A 18 13.74 8.70 -3.63
N ARG A 19 12.88 9.71 -3.79
CA ARG A 19 12.14 10.34 -2.68
C ARG A 19 11.24 9.37 -1.92
N ARG A 20 10.65 8.38 -2.61
CA ARG A 20 9.88 7.32 -1.95
C ARG A 20 10.77 6.33 -1.23
N GLY A 21 11.95 6.04 -1.77
CA GLY A 21 12.97 5.20 -1.13
C GLY A 21 13.40 5.75 0.23
N GLU A 22 13.46 7.07 0.40
CA GLU A 22 13.74 7.71 1.71
C GLU A 22 12.70 7.36 2.78
N VAL A 23 11.46 7.05 2.39
CA VAL A 23 10.37 6.70 3.31
C VAL A 23 10.19 5.19 3.43
N TYR A 24 10.33 4.46 2.32
CA TYR A 24 9.97 3.04 2.24
C TYR A 24 11.18 2.14 2.51
N GLY A 25 12.39 2.68 2.40
CA GLY A 25 13.63 1.92 2.45
C GLY A 25 13.92 1.23 1.13
N HIS A 26 14.91 0.34 1.14
CA HIS A 26 15.25 -0.44 -0.04
C HIS A 26 14.12 -1.44 -0.36
N PRO A 27 13.72 -1.63 -1.65
CA PRO A 27 12.61 -2.50 -2.00
C PRO A 27 12.74 -3.95 -1.50
N MET A 28 13.96 -4.49 -1.43
CA MET A 28 14.19 -5.84 -0.89
C MET A 28 13.68 -5.98 0.55
N ASP A 29 13.87 -4.96 1.38
CA ASP A 29 13.51 -4.99 2.79
C ASP A 29 12.02 -4.68 2.98
N ASP A 30 11.49 -3.67 2.28
CA ASP A 30 10.06 -3.34 2.31
C ASP A 30 9.20 -4.51 1.81
N PHE A 31 9.59 -5.12 0.68
CA PHE A 31 8.83 -6.21 0.08
C PHE A 31 8.92 -7.50 0.91
N ASP A 32 10.06 -7.82 1.52
CA ASP A 32 10.17 -8.96 2.44
C ASP A 32 9.22 -8.80 3.64
N ARG A 33 9.23 -7.62 4.29
CA ARG A 33 8.34 -7.33 5.41
C ARG A 33 6.88 -7.43 4.99
N ALA A 34 6.51 -6.79 3.88
CA ALA A 34 5.15 -6.83 3.36
C ALA A 34 4.71 -8.25 3.01
N ALA A 35 5.56 -9.05 2.36
CA ALA A 35 5.27 -10.43 1.99
C ALA A 35 5.02 -11.31 3.22
N ARG A 36 5.85 -11.17 4.27
CA ARG A 36 5.70 -11.92 5.52
C ARG A 36 4.42 -11.56 6.28
N LEU A 37 4.06 -10.27 6.33
CA LEU A 37 2.78 -9.83 6.90
C LEU A 37 1.59 -10.39 6.10
N LYS A 38 1.68 -10.33 4.77
CA LYS A 38 0.63 -10.83 3.86
C LYS A 38 0.45 -12.34 3.92
N ALA A 39 1.50 -13.11 4.25
CA ALA A 39 1.41 -14.56 4.37
C ALA A 39 0.35 -14.98 5.40
N VAL A 40 0.21 -14.25 6.51
CA VAL A 40 -0.84 -14.49 7.52
C VAL A 40 -2.20 -14.03 6.99
N VAL A 41 -2.27 -12.84 6.38
CA VAL A 41 -3.51 -12.28 5.82
C VAL A 41 -4.09 -13.16 4.70
N ALA A 42 -3.26 -13.95 4.01
CA ALA A 42 -3.68 -14.88 2.97
C ALA A 42 -4.72 -15.91 3.44
N GLU A 43 -4.82 -16.16 4.75
CA GLU A 43 -5.82 -17.05 5.37
C GLU A 43 -7.24 -16.45 5.37
N CYS A 44 -7.40 -15.15 5.13
CA CYS A 44 -8.72 -14.51 5.02
C CYS A 44 -9.44 -15.01 3.76
N ASP A 45 -10.60 -15.64 3.91
CA ASP A 45 -11.38 -16.25 2.83
C ASP A 45 -12.08 -15.21 1.94
N ASP A 46 -12.56 -14.12 2.52
CA ASP A 46 -13.18 -13.01 1.82
C ASP A 46 -12.16 -12.23 0.99
N PRO A 47 -12.23 -12.25 -0.36
CA PRO A 47 -11.23 -11.61 -1.22
C PRO A 47 -11.20 -10.08 -1.09
N HIS A 48 -12.33 -9.44 -0.76
CA HIS A 48 -12.41 -7.98 -0.65
C HIS A 48 -11.82 -7.50 0.68
N VAL A 49 -12.11 -8.23 1.76
CA VAL A 49 -11.51 -7.96 3.07
C VAL A 49 -10.02 -8.29 3.03
N ARG A 50 -9.63 -9.43 2.45
CA ARG A 50 -8.24 -9.82 2.27
C ARG A 50 -7.44 -8.75 1.54
N HIS A 51 -7.95 -8.23 0.41
CA HIS A 51 -7.24 -7.17 -0.32
C HIS A 51 -7.04 -5.90 0.51
N ALA A 52 -8.05 -5.46 1.28
CA ALA A 52 -7.91 -4.31 2.16
C ALA A 52 -6.84 -4.54 3.25
N LEU A 53 -6.80 -5.73 3.83
CA LEU A 53 -5.78 -6.14 4.80
C LEU A 53 -4.38 -6.19 4.17
N GLU A 54 -4.24 -6.70 2.94
CA GLU A 54 -2.98 -6.70 2.21
C GLU A 54 -2.45 -5.27 1.99
N MET A 55 -3.33 -4.30 1.71
CA MET A 55 -2.96 -2.89 1.58
C MET A 55 -2.52 -2.29 2.92
N ILE A 56 -3.16 -2.68 4.02
CA ILE A 56 -2.74 -2.32 5.38
C ILE A 56 -1.34 -2.86 5.68
N CYS A 57 -1.04 -4.11 5.30
CA CYS A 57 0.30 -4.70 5.47
C CYS A 57 1.40 -3.89 4.78
N VAL A 58 1.13 -3.32 3.60
CA VAL A 58 2.10 -2.44 2.90
C VAL A 58 2.38 -1.17 3.72
N LYS A 59 1.37 -0.60 4.36
CA LYS A 59 1.55 0.60 5.21
C LYS A 59 2.27 0.26 6.52
N MET A 60 2.02 -0.92 7.08
CA MET A 60 2.78 -1.42 8.23
C MET A 60 4.25 -1.65 7.88
N ALA A 61 4.56 -2.26 6.74
CA ALA A 61 5.94 -2.43 6.27
C ALA A 61 6.67 -1.08 6.15
N ARG A 62 6.01 -0.08 5.57
CA ARG A 62 6.54 1.30 5.52
C ARG A 62 6.74 1.92 6.91
N LEU A 63 5.81 1.71 7.84
CA LEU A 63 5.93 2.26 9.21
C LEU A 63 7.04 1.60 10.02
N ILE A 64 7.42 0.35 9.71
CA ILE A 64 8.59 -0.28 10.33
C ILE A 64 9.88 0.42 9.90
N GLU A 65 9.95 0.89 8.65
CA GLU A 65 11.07 1.72 8.15
C GLU A 65 10.99 3.15 8.67
N SER A 66 9.82 3.77 8.57
CA SER A 66 9.56 5.18 8.90
C SER A 66 8.40 5.31 9.91
N PRO A 67 8.66 5.10 11.22
CA PRO A 67 7.61 5.05 12.25
C PRO A 67 6.80 6.34 12.43
N HIS A 68 7.35 7.46 11.98
CA HIS A 68 6.75 8.79 12.10
C HIS A 68 5.99 9.23 10.84
N HIS A 69 5.84 8.36 9.84
CA HIS A 69 5.12 8.67 8.61
C HIS A 69 3.60 8.66 8.83
N VAL A 70 3.05 9.79 9.31
CA VAL A 70 1.63 9.96 9.69
C VAL A 70 0.67 9.54 8.57
N ASP A 71 0.97 9.85 7.31
CA ASP A 71 0.13 9.49 6.16
C ASP A 71 -0.11 7.98 6.06
N SER A 72 0.85 7.14 6.50
CA SER A 72 0.64 5.68 6.53
C SER A 72 -0.46 5.26 7.51
N PHE A 73 -0.60 5.93 8.65
CA PHE A 73 -1.69 5.65 9.60
C PHE A 73 -3.05 6.09 9.05
N ILE A 74 -3.07 7.21 8.33
CA ILE A 74 -4.27 7.70 7.64
C ILE A 74 -4.68 6.70 6.56
N ASP A 75 -3.73 6.23 5.74
CA ASP A 75 -3.96 5.20 4.73
C ASP A 75 -4.54 3.91 5.34
N ILE A 76 -3.99 3.45 6.47
CA ILE A 76 -4.52 2.27 7.20
C ILE A 76 -5.98 2.48 7.57
N SER A 77 -6.31 3.66 8.11
CA SER A 77 -7.68 4.01 8.48
C SER A 77 -8.62 4.04 7.26
N GLY A 78 -8.12 4.55 6.12
CA GLY A 78 -8.83 4.55 4.85
C GLY A 78 -9.12 3.13 4.34
N TYR A 79 -8.13 2.25 4.32
CA TYR A 79 -8.33 0.86 3.89
C TYR A 79 -9.22 0.06 4.85
N ALA A 80 -9.11 0.30 6.15
CA ALA A 80 -10.04 -0.29 7.13
C ALA A 80 -11.49 0.14 6.85
N ARG A 81 -11.72 1.43 6.54
CA ARG A 81 -13.04 1.92 6.13
C ARG A 81 -13.53 1.25 4.84
N CYS A 82 -12.67 1.06 3.85
CA CYS A 82 -13.00 0.35 2.62
C CYS A 82 -13.45 -1.10 2.90
N ALA A 83 -12.75 -1.83 3.79
CA ALA A 83 -13.15 -3.19 4.18
C ALA A 83 -14.57 -3.21 4.78
N VAL A 84 -14.87 -2.26 5.67
CA VAL A 84 -16.20 -2.13 6.28
C VAL A 84 -17.27 -1.82 5.23
N MET A 85 -17.00 -0.94 4.26
CA MET A 85 -17.93 -0.66 3.16
C MET A 85 -18.21 -1.91 2.31
N CYS A 86 -17.20 -2.76 2.05
CA CYS A 86 -17.40 -4.02 1.35
C CYS A 86 -18.27 -4.99 2.15
N ILE A 87 -18.05 -5.09 3.47
CA ILE A 87 -18.87 -5.90 4.37
C ILE A 87 -20.32 -5.41 4.37
N ASP A 88 -20.53 -4.09 4.43
CA ASP A 88 -21.86 -3.47 4.43
C ASP A 88 -22.64 -3.79 3.15
N ARG A 89 -22.01 -3.62 1.99
CA ARG A 89 -22.61 -3.97 0.68
C ARG A 89 -23.03 -5.45 0.62
N LYS A 90 -22.15 -6.37 1.05
CA LYS A 90 -22.46 -7.81 1.07
C LYS A 90 -23.63 -8.15 1.99
N ARG A 91 -23.74 -7.45 3.13
CA ARG A 91 -24.87 -7.62 4.05
C ARG A 91 -26.18 -7.06 3.51
N ALA A 92 -26.11 -6.03 2.66
CA ALA A 92 -27.27 -5.47 1.96
C ALA A 92 -27.77 -6.38 0.81
N GLY A 93 -26.97 -7.35 0.35
CA GLY A 93 -27.35 -8.32 -0.68
C GLY A 93 -27.11 -7.87 -2.12
N ASP A 94 -26.37 -6.78 -2.31
CA ASP A 94 -25.87 -6.28 -3.61
C ASP A 94 -24.48 -6.87 -3.96
#